data_AF-A0AAJ5QHC5-F1
#
_entry.id   AF-A0AAJ5QHC5-F1
#
_cell.length_a   1.000
_cell.length_b   1.000
_cell.length_c   1.000
_cell.angle_alpha   90.00
_cell.angle_beta   90.00
_cell.angle_gamma   90.00
#
_symmetry.space_group_name_H-M   'P 1'
#
loop_
_entity.id
_entity.type
_entity.pdbx_description
1 polymer ?
#
loop_
_entity_poly.entity_id
_entity_poly.type
_entity_poly.pdbx_seq_one_letter_code
_entity_poly.pdbx_strand_id
1 'polypeptide(L)'
;MLAARGLDLPMRDGLSICIPVASEQYAMITLAARGIAVLPGERCRLGPLQFIRVSIACLQETQVEMLASALAIAAGRELRLSSDL
;
A
#
# COMPACT_ATOMS: atom_id res chain seq x y z
N MET A 1 -7.30 -3.94 8.97
CA MET A 1 -7.60 -2.68 8.23
C MET A 1 -6.34 -1.84 8.05
N LEU A 2 -6.22 -1.05 6.97
CA LEU A 2 -5.01 -0.26 6.65
C LEU A 2 -4.69 0.82 7.70
N ALA A 3 -5.72 1.47 8.26
CA ALA A 3 -5.55 2.45 9.33
C ALA A 3 -4.83 1.88 10.57
N ALA A 4 -5.11 0.62 10.93
CA ALA A 4 -4.41 -0.08 12.02
C ALA A 4 -2.91 -0.30 11.75
N ARG A 5 -2.47 -0.13 10.50
CA ARG A 5 -1.07 -0.22 10.07
C ARG A 5 -0.43 1.16 9.84
N GLY A 6 -1.09 2.23 10.30
CA GLY A 6 -0.66 3.61 10.11
C GLY A 6 -0.80 4.12 8.69
N LEU A 7 -1.56 3.42 7.83
CA LEU A 7 -1.92 3.87 6.49
C LEU A 7 -3.31 4.50 6.56
N ASP A 8 -3.34 5.77 6.97
CA ASP A 8 -4.57 6.54 7.04
C ASP A 8 -4.87 7.11 5.64
N LEU A 9 -5.74 6.43 4.91
CA LEU A 9 -6.11 6.78 3.54
C LEU A 9 -7.54 7.31 3.58
N PRO A 10 -7.85 8.41 2.86
CA PRO A 10 -9.23 8.85 2.72
C PRO A 10 -10.06 7.69 2.16
N MET A 11 -11.19 7.39 2.80
CA MET A 11 -12.12 6.36 2.35
C MET A 11 -12.58 6.74 0.93
N ARG A 12 -12.21 5.92 -0.05
CA ARG A 12 -12.62 6.12 -1.45
C ARG A 12 -13.20 4.81 -1.97
N ASP A 13 -14.40 4.88 -2.52
CA ASP A 13 -15.10 3.77 -3.20
C ASP A 13 -14.48 3.47 -4.58
N GLY A 14 -13.15 3.41 -4.65
CA GLY A 14 -12.40 3.21 -5.88
C GLY A 14 -11.99 1.76 -6.05
N LEU A 15 -12.05 1.26 -7.29
CA LEU A 15 -11.44 -0.02 -7.69
C LEU A 15 -9.91 -0.03 -7.51
N SER A 16 -9.30 1.12 -7.20
CA SER A 16 -7.88 1.25 -6.86
C SER A 16 -7.66 2.23 -5.72
N ILE A 17 -6.73 1.90 -4.82
CA ILE A 17 -6.24 2.79 -3.76
C ILE A 17 -4.87 3.38 -4.15
N CYS A 18 -4.64 4.63 -3.77
CA CYS A 18 -3.33 5.29 -3.91
C CYS A 18 -2.66 5.31 -2.54
N ILE A 19 -1.44 4.79 -2.46
CA ILE A 19 -0.71 4.64 -1.20
C ILE A 19 0.57 5.46 -1.31
N PRO A 20 0.77 6.47 -0.45
CA PRO A 20 2.00 7.24 -0.45
C PRO A 20 3.17 6.35 -0.02
N VAL A 21 4.31 6.49 -0.69
CA VAL A 21 5.53 5.73 -0.43
C VAL A 21 6.74 6.65 -0.45
N ALA A 22 7.78 6.30 0.31
CA ALA A 22 9.04 7.04 0.26
C ALA A 22 9.76 6.86 -1.10
N SER A 23 9.65 5.67 -1.70
CA SER A 23 10.23 5.33 -3.00
C SER A 23 9.33 4.37 -3.75
N GLU A 24 8.87 4.77 -4.94
CA GLU A 24 8.07 3.91 -5.83
C GLU A 24 8.85 2.65 -6.23
N GLN A 25 10.14 2.78 -6.52
CA GLN A 25 10.98 1.65 -6.91
C GLN A 25 11.11 0.62 -5.78
N TYR A 26 11.36 1.08 -4.54
CA TYR A 26 11.43 0.19 -3.38
C TYR A 26 10.09 -0.55 -3.17
N ALA A 27 8.98 0.18 -3.24
CA ALA A 27 7.66 -0.38 -3.06
C ALA A 27 7.32 -1.43 -4.13
N MET A 28 7.62 -1.13 -5.41
CA MET A 28 7.39 -2.08 -6.52
C MET A 28 8.20 -3.36 -6.36
N ILE A 29 9.50 -3.26 -6.03
CA ILE A 29 10.36 -4.44 -5.81
C ILE A 29 9.85 -5.27 -4.63
N THR A 30 9.52 -4.61 -3.51
CA THR A 30 9.05 -5.25 -2.27
C THR A 30 7.75 -6.01 -2.47
N LEU A 31 6.82 -5.46 -3.26
CA LEU A 31 5.52 -6.05 -3.56
C LEU A 31 5.63 -7.14 -4.63
N ALA A 32 6.45 -6.94 -5.66
CA ALA A 32 6.72 -7.98 -6.67
C ALA A 32 7.32 -9.24 -6.04
N ALA A 33 8.25 -9.10 -5.09
CA ALA A 33 8.80 -10.22 -4.33
C ALA A 33 7.76 -11.01 -3.52
N ARG A 34 6.59 -10.41 -3.24
CA ARG A 34 5.44 -11.02 -2.56
C ARG A 34 4.33 -11.45 -3.54
N GLY A 35 4.59 -11.40 -4.84
CA GLY A 35 3.62 -11.77 -5.88
C GLY A 35 2.51 -10.74 -6.09
N ILE A 36 2.70 -9.49 -5.63
CA ILE A 36 1.70 -8.42 -5.73
C ILE A 36 2.11 -7.45 -6.83
N ALA A 37 1.33 -7.39 -7.89
CA ALA A 37 1.52 -6.41 -8.97
C ALA A 37 0.92 -5.05 -8.59
N VAL A 38 1.68 -3.98 -8.80
CA VAL A 38 1.27 -2.60 -8.54
C VAL A 38 1.71 -1.67 -9.66
N LEU A 39 1.08 -0.50 -9.76
CA LEU A 39 1.44 0.53 -10.74
C LEU A 39 2.10 1.73 -10.03
N PRO A 40 3.21 2.28 -10.57
CA PRO A 40 3.82 3.50 -10.03
C PRO A 40 2.92 4.71 -10.32
N GLY A 41 2.92 5.66 -9.38
CA GLY A 41 2.09 6.86 -9.41
C GLY A 41 2.61 8.00 -10.27
N GLU A 42 3.88 7.95 -10.71
CA GLU A 42 4.55 9.01 -11.46
C GLU A 42 3.70 9.62 -12.61
N ARG A 43 3.03 8.77 -13.39
CA ARG A 43 2.21 9.22 -14.54
C ARG A 43 0.90 9.92 -14.14
N CYS A 44 0.49 9.82 -12.88
CA CYS A 44 -0.75 10.38 -12.35
C CYS A 44 -0.48 11.37 -11.20
N ARG A 45 0.78 11.77 -10.97
CA ARG A 45 1.18 12.56 -9.81
C ARG A 45 1.01 14.06 -10.07
N LEU A 46 0.44 14.75 -9.09
CA LEU A 46 0.54 16.19 -8.92
C LEU A 46 1.39 16.46 -7.66
N GLY A 47 2.52 17.17 -7.82
CA GLY A 47 3.44 17.49 -6.74
C GLY A 47 4.60 16.48 -6.56
N PRO A 48 5.39 16.60 -5.48
CA PRO A 48 6.62 15.81 -5.30
C PRO A 48 6.40 14.43 -4.65
N LEU A 49 5.23 14.18 -4.06
CA LEU A 49 4.94 12.97 -3.28
C LEU A 49 4.84 11.73 -4.15
N GLN A 50 5.59 10.67 -3.80
CA GLN A 50 5.51 9.39 -4.50
C GLN A 50 4.39 8.51 -3.97
N PHE A 51 3.76 7.74 -4.86
CA PHE A 51 2.70 6.82 -4.47
C PHE A 51 2.62 5.63 -5.42
N ILE A 52 2.09 4.51 -4.94
CA ILE A 52 1.74 3.37 -5.76
C ILE A 52 0.23 3.24 -5.85
N ARG A 53 -0.26 2.68 -6.96
CA ARG A 53 -1.67 2.33 -7.15
C ARG A 53 -1.84 0.83 -7.07
N VAL A 54 -2.80 0.41 -6.25
CA VAL A 54 -3.15 -0.99 -6.08
C VAL A 54 -4.62 -1.17 -6.40
N SER A 55 -4.93 -2.08 -7.32
CA SER A 55 -6.30 -2.45 -7.63
C SER A 55 -6.84 -3.38 -6.55
N ILE A 56 -8.04 -3.09 -6.06
CA ILE A 56 -8.76 -3.91 -5.08
C ILE A 56 -10.04 -4.53 -5.67
N ALA A 57 -10.30 -4.32 -6.96
CA ALA A 57 -11.51 -4.76 -7.67
C ALA A 57 -11.78 -6.28 -7.55
N CYS A 58 -10.73 -7.09 -7.54
CA CYS A 58 -10.81 -8.55 -7.44
C CYS A 58 -10.21 -9.08 -6.13
N LEU A 59 -10.09 -8.22 -5.11
CA LEU A 59 -9.48 -8.59 -3.84
C LEU A 59 -10.42 -9.49 -3.04
N GLN A 60 -9.97 -10.70 -2.73
CA GLN A 60 -10.70 -11.62 -1.85
C GLN A 60 -10.44 -11.25 -0.39
N GLU A 61 -11.43 -11.47 0.48
CA GLU A 61 -11.32 -11.16 1.91
C GLU A 61 -10.14 -11.86 2.59
N THR A 62 -9.85 -13.10 2.16
CA THR A 62 -8.69 -13.90 2.62
C THR A 62 -7.34 -13.27 2.27
N GLN A 63 -7.27 -12.42 1.25
CA GLN A 63 -6.04 -11.77 0.77
C GLN A 63 -5.83 -10.40 1.40
N VAL A 64 -6.85 -9.81 2.04
CA VAL A 64 -6.81 -8.46 2.61
C VAL A 64 -5.68 -8.30 3.61
N GLU A 65 -5.50 -9.27 4.50
CA GLU A 65 -4.51 -9.17 5.58
C GLU A 65 -3.07 -9.30 5.08
N MET A 66 -2.84 -10.17 4.10
CA MET A 66 -1.57 -10.34 3.41
C MET A 66 -1.21 -9.07 2.63
N LEU A 67 -2.17 -8.53 1.86
CA LEU A 67 -1.98 -7.30 1.11
C LEU A 67 -1.68 -6.12 2.05
N ALA A 68 -2.46 -5.96 3.11
CA ALA A 68 -2.27 -4.86 4.06
C ALA A 68 -0.88 -4.90 4.73
N SER A 69 -0.41 -6.10 5.08
CA SER A 69 0.93 -6.30 5.65
C SER A 69 2.04 -5.96 4.65
N ALA A 70 1.90 -6.43 3.41
CA ALA A 70 2.87 -6.14 2.35
C ALA A 70 2.94 -4.64 2.03
N LEU A 71 1.79 -3.97 2.01
CA LEU A 71 1.68 -2.53 1.77
C LEU A 71 2.35 -1.69 2.86
N ALA A 72 2.21 -2.07 4.14
CA ALA A 72 2.87 -1.36 5.22
C ALA A 72 4.39 -1.38 5.08
N ILE A 73 4.95 -2.56 4.78
CA ILE A 73 6.39 -2.73 4.53
C ILE A 73 6.82 -1.91 3.31
N ALA A 74 6.07 -2.00 2.20
CA ALA A 74 6.39 -1.29 0.96
C ALA A 74 6.29 0.23 1.08
N ALA A 75 5.42 0.74 1.95
CA ALA A 75 5.32 2.16 2.27
C ALA A 75 6.51 2.68 3.10
N GLY A 76 7.43 1.79 3.52
CA GLY A 76 8.53 2.14 4.42
C GLY A 76 8.07 2.37 5.85
N ARG A 77 6.88 1.89 6.21
CA ARG A 77 6.37 1.95 7.58
C ARG A 77 6.68 0.62 8.24
N GLU A 78 7.66 0.63 9.14
CA GLU A 78 7.74 -0.43 10.15
C GLU A 78 6.39 -0.41 10.86
N LEU A 79 5.65 -1.51 10.74
CA LEU A 79 4.53 -1.78 11.62
C LEU A 79 5.11 -1.70 13.03
N ARG A 80 4.89 -0.59 13.74
CA ARG A 80 4.85 -0.65 15.18
C ARG A 80 3.71 -1.61 15.48
N LEU A 81 4.04 -2.89 15.62
CA LEU A 81 3.29 -3.80 16.44
C LEU A 81 3.28 -3.09 17.79
N SER A 82 2.19 -2.37 18.07
CA SER A 82 1.86 -1.99 19.43
C SER A 82 1.72 -3.30 20.18
N SER A 83 2.83 -3.73 20.78
CA SER A 83 2.84 -4.59 21.94
C SER A 83 2.29 -3.73 23.08
N ASP A 84 0.98 -3.45 23.03
CA ASP A 84 0.29 -2.92 24.19
C ASP A 84 -0.13 -4.12 25.04
N LEU A 85 0.63 -4.23 26.13
CA LEU A 85 0.47 -5.08 27.31
C LEU A 85 -0.72 -4.61 28.15
#